data_AF-A0A420I0M5-F1
#
_entry.id   AF-A0A420I0M5-F1
#
_cell.length_a   1.000
_cell.length_b   1.000
_cell.length_c   1.000
_cell.angle_alpha   90.00
_cell.angle_beta   90.00
_cell.angle_gamma   90.00
#
_symmetry.space_group_name_H-M   'P 1'
#
loop_
_entity.id
_entity.type
_entity.pdbx_description
1 polymer ?
#
loop_
_entity_poly.entity_id
_entity_poly.type
_entity_poly.pdbx_seq_one_letter_code
_entity_poly.pdbx_strand_id
1 'polypeptide(L)'
;MVFFFPSLFPNFSCNMIINTSKSLMLVCFLFLSLGSNVSSTFLKKHSTTIKNIELSKTQYDVVIVGGGPAGLSALSSLARVRRSAILIDSGEYRNAETRESHDVIGSDGEAPWLFRSRAREQILRYPTVSLQNETVTSIVRYGNGSSFITTVSSGRKYKSRKIILATGIKDILPKTPGVKEAWGRGMYWCVWCDSWEHRDQSLGIIASLPNIIGTIYQVTTLNKDIIAFVNGTDTEANQAFLNATTPSWQKNMAKLRVAIENRTIESIERLQDGSTVRNETSGEEYDIFRVNLQDGTQIERGAFLMSFPKCQRSYLGSKIGVQLIDERIQVDPSNMRAALGVWGIGDANSDGTTNILHALYSGKKASVYAHIELATENAASRVLKRSESEIFQDMDNDLENLWASLKDTT
;
A
#
# COMPACT_ATOMS: atom_id res chain seq x y z
N MET A 1 0.74 -35.45 12.12
CA MET A 1 -0.62 -34.94 11.90
C MET A 1 -0.55 -34.01 10.71
N VAL A 2 -1.04 -34.50 9.57
CA VAL A 2 -0.78 -34.01 8.21
C VAL A 2 -1.94 -33.09 7.81
N PHE A 3 -1.65 -31.91 7.25
CA PHE A 3 -2.61 -31.18 6.44
C PHE A 3 -2.01 -30.90 5.06
N PHE A 4 -2.72 -31.43 4.05
CA PHE A 4 -2.44 -31.38 2.63
C PHE A 4 -2.84 -30.00 2.04
N PHE A 5 -1.96 -29.44 1.20
CA PHE A 5 -2.30 -28.40 0.21
C PHE A 5 -2.29 -29.04 -1.19
N PRO A 6 -3.21 -28.73 -2.11
CA PRO A 6 -3.11 -29.16 -3.50
C PRO A 6 -2.15 -28.25 -4.28
N SER A 7 -1.35 -28.92 -5.09
CA SER A 7 -0.23 -28.48 -5.92
C SER A 7 -0.64 -27.82 -7.23
N LEU A 8 0.07 -26.74 -7.62
CA LEU A 8 0.29 -26.36 -9.01
C LEU A 8 1.71 -25.74 -9.13
N PHE A 9 2.69 -26.58 -9.49
CA PHE A 9 3.95 -26.18 -10.11
C PHE A 9 4.26 -27.20 -11.21
N PRO A 10 4.74 -26.80 -12.40
CA PRO A 10 5.41 -27.72 -13.30
C PRO A 10 6.90 -27.78 -12.97
N ASN A 11 7.41 -29.00 -13.13
CA ASN A 11 8.77 -29.48 -12.89
C ASN A 11 9.85 -28.65 -13.58
N PHE A 12 10.94 -28.38 -12.87
CA PHE A 12 12.28 -28.42 -13.46
C PHE A 12 13.25 -29.12 -12.51
N SER A 13 13.88 -30.16 -13.08
CA SER A 13 14.80 -31.09 -12.45
C SER A 13 16.09 -30.44 -11.99
N CYS A 14 16.49 -30.79 -10.77
CA CYS A 14 17.77 -30.51 -10.15
C CYS A 14 18.92 -31.22 -10.88
N ASN A 15 19.98 -30.49 -11.23
CA ASN A 15 21.32 -31.06 -11.36
C ASN A 15 22.40 -30.00 -11.09
N MET A 16 23.45 -30.46 -10.42
CA MET A 16 24.76 -29.83 -10.14
C MET A 16 24.89 -28.79 -9.01
N ILE A 17 25.21 -29.36 -7.86
CA ILE A 17 26.10 -28.87 -6.81
C ILE A 17 27.47 -28.47 -7.42
N ILE A 18 28.08 -27.38 -6.94
CA ILE A 18 29.52 -27.19 -6.56
C ILE A 18 29.93 -25.69 -6.63
N ASN A 19 30.04 -25.09 -5.43
CA ASN A 19 31.17 -24.27 -4.95
C ASN A 19 31.49 -22.89 -5.60
N THR A 20 31.01 -21.80 -4.98
CA THR A 20 31.42 -20.41 -5.28
C THR A 20 31.87 -19.66 -4.01
N SER A 21 33.02 -20.03 -3.44
CA SER A 21 33.72 -19.18 -2.46
C SER A 21 35.23 -18.99 -2.73
N LYS A 22 35.74 -19.38 -3.91
CA LYS A 22 37.18 -19.29 -4.22
C LYS A 22 37.59 -18.46 -5.46
N SER A 23 36.68 -17.74 -6.11
CA SER A 23 37.05 -16.97 -7.33
C SER A 23 37.41 -15.50 -7.11
N LEU A 24 37.31 -14.96 -5.89
CA LEU A 24 37.65 -13.54 -5.64
C LEU A 24 39.09 -13.33 -5.14
N MET A 25 39.78 -14.40 -4.70
CA MET A 25 41.12 -14.30 -4.12
C MET A 25 42.26 -14.68 -5.07
N LEU A 26 41.95 -15.23 -6.26
CA LEU A 26 42.96 -15.67 -7.24
C LEU A 26 43.28 -14.61 -8.32
N VAL A 27 42.49 -13.54 -8.42
CA VAL A 27 42.75 -12.46 -9.39
C VAL A 27 43.75 -11.43 -8.85
N CYS A 28 43.93 -11.32 -7.52
CA CYS A 28 44.91 -10.41 -6.92
C CYS A 28 46.34 -10.94 -6.90
N PHE A 29 46.58 -12.25 -7.04
CA PHE A 29 47.92 -12.83 -6.94
C PHE A 29 48.64 -13.06 -8.28
N LEU A 30 47.95 -12.88 -9.41
CA LEU A 30 48.53 -13.06 -10.75
C LEU A 30 48.98 -11.75 -11.43
N PHE A 31 48.84 -10.61 -10.76
CA PHE A 31 49.27 -9.30 -11.29
C PHE A 31 50.58 -8.77 -10.70
N LEU A 32 51.25 -9.52 -9.83
CA LEU A 32 52.49 -9.10 -9.18
C LEU A 32 53.78 -9.63 -9.82
N SER A 33 53.74 -10.28 -11.00
CA SER A 33 54.96 -10.86 -11.60
C SER A 33 55.25 -10.50 -13.06
N LEU A 34 54.49 -9.64 -13.71
CA LEU A 34 54.82 -9.20 -15.07
C LEU A 34 54.60 -7.69 -15.18
N GLY A 35 55.72 -6.97 -15.16
CA GLY A 35 55.74 -5.55 -15.47
C GLY A 35 55.26 -5.27 -16.89
N SER A 36 54.95 -4.00 -17.11
CA SER A 36 54.61 -3.31 -18.36
C SER A 36 53.11 -3.23 -18.76
N ASN A 37 52.63 -1.98 -18.69
CA ASN A 37 51.60 -1.37 -19.53
C ASN A 37 50.21 -2.02 -19.58
N VAL A 38 49.49 -1.96 -18.47
CA VAL A 38 48.02 -1.89 -18.54
C VAL A 38 47.63 -0.44 -18.81
N SER A 39 47.19 -0.20 -20.04
CA SER A 39 46.76 1.10 -20.56
C SER A 39 45.81 1.83 -19.60
N SER A 40 46.08 3.12 -19.38
CA SER A 40 45.28 4.10 -18.61
C SER A 40 43.82 4.26 -19.07
N THR A 41 43.39 3.48 -20.07
CA THR A 41 42.02 3.41 -20.60
C THR A 41 41.10 2.50 -19.76
N PHE A 42 41.62 1.49 -19.06
CA PHE A 42 40.78 0.57 -18.28
C PHE A 42 40.34 1.17 -16.93
N LEU A 43 41.23 1.91 -16.26
CA LEU A 43 40.91 2.68 -15.04
C LEU A 43 40.02 3.90 -15.35
N LYS A 44 40.18 4.54 -16.52
CA LYS A 44 39.27 5.61 -16.95
C LYS A 44 37.85 5.11 -17.16
N LYS A 45 37.64 3.90 -17.72
CA LYS A 45 36.29 3.40 -18.04
C LYS A 45 35.47 2.99 -16.82
N HIS A 46 36.11 2.61 -15.71
CA HIS A 46 35.41 2.36 -14.43
C HIS A 46 35.34 3.57 -13.49
N SER A 47 36.19 4.59 -13.69
CA SER A 47 36.10 5.86 -12.97
C SER A 47 34.90 6.72 -13.46
N THR A 48 34.48 6.60 -14.72
CA THR A 48 33.39 7.43 -15.26
C THR A 48 31.99 7.11 -14.71
N THR A 49 31.76 5.90 -14.17
CA THR A 49 30.42 5.52 -13.65
C THR A 49 30.17 6.00 -12.22
N ILE A 50 31.23 6.34 -11.46
CA ILE A 50 31.10 6.79 -10.06
C ILE A 50 30.91 8.32 -9.97
N LYS A 51 31.04 9.04 -11.09
CA LYS A 51 31.29 10.48 -11.08
C LYS A 51 30.10 11.43 -10.87
N ASN A 52 28.95 11.00 -10.33
CA ASN A 52 27.84 11.94 -10.02
C ASN A 52 26.82 11.39 -9.00
N ILE A 53 27.26 10.99 -7.80
CA ILE A 53 26.36 10.89 -6.63
C ILE A 53 26.54 12.13 -5.77
N GLU A 54 26.40 13.31 -6.37
CA GLU A 54 26.19 14.52 -5.57
C GLU A 54 24.73 14.51 -5.11
N LEU A 55 24.52 14.21 -3.83
CA LEU A 55 23.18 14.21 -3.24
C LEU A 55 22.61 15.62 -3.33
N SER A 56 21.52 15.80 -4.08
CA SER A 56 20.89 17.11 -4.20
C SER A 56 20.43 17.62 -2.82
N LYS A 57 20.71 18.89 -2.52
CA LYS A 57 20.27 19.52 -1.27
C LYS A 57 18.75 19.57 -1.24
N THR A 58 18.16 18.72 -0.42
CA THR A 58 16.70 18.56 -0.25
C THR A 58 16.28 19.06 1.13
N GLN A 59 15.03 19.47 1.25
CA GLN A 59 14.45 19.89 2.54
C GLN A 59 14.11 18.67 3.39
N TYR A 60 13.67 17.59 2.74
CA TYR A 60 13.23 16.35 3.38
C TYR A 60 13.98 15.15 2.82
N ASP A 61 14.26 14.17 3.67
CA ASP A 61 14.65 12.85 3.20
C ASP A 61 13.46 12.19 2.48
N VAL A 62 12.25 12.31 3.04
CA VAL A 62 11.05 11.63 2.54
C VAL A 62 9.83 12.56 2.52
N VAL A 63 9.09 12.57 1.41
CA VAL A 63 7.71 13.09 1.37
C VAL A 63 6.76 11.90 1.34
N ILE A 64 5.78 11.90 2.23
CA ILE A 64 4.71 10.89 2.33
C ILE A 64 3.41 11.53 1.85
N VAL A 65 2.71 10.85 0.93
CA VAL A 65 1.46 11.34 0.35
C VAL A 65 0.30 10.48 0.84
N GLY A 66 -0.50 11.02 1.76
CA GLY A 66 -1.66 10.37 2.36
C GLY A 66 -1.53 10.23 3.89
N GLY A 67 -2.53 10.73 4.63
CA GLY A 67 -2.57 10.71 6.10
C GLY A 67 -3.48 9.63 6.71
N GLY A 68 -3.74 8.55 5.97
CA GLY A 68 -4.35 7.34 6.52
C GLY A 68 -3.38 6.52 7.38
N PRO A 69 -3.81 5.36 7.93
CA PRO A 69 -2.99 4.53 8.80
C PRO A 69 -1.62 4.17 8.22
N ALA A 70 -1.54 3.85 6.93
CA ALA A 70 -0.28 3.53 6.27
C ALA A 70 0.73 4.68 6.29
N GLY A 71 0.31 5.89 5.89
CA GLY A 71 1.16 7.06 5.89
C GLY A 71 1.60 7.47 7.29
N LEU A 72 0.69 7.40 8.27
CA LEU A 72 1.00 7.68 9.68
C LEU A 72 2.03 6.68 10.25
N SER A 73 1.89 5.39 9.94
CA SER A 73 2.88 4.37 10.35
C SER A 73 4.26 4.62 9.73
N ALA A 74 4.30 4.97 8.44
CA ALA A 74 5.54 5.33 7.77
C ALA A 74 6.20 6.58 8.39
N LEU A 75 5.41 7.63 8.67
CA LEU A 75 5.89 8.86 9.30
C LEU A 75 6.44 8.58 10.70
N SER A 76 5.69 7.85 11.52
CA SER A 76 6.10 7.44 12.88
C SER A 76 7.44 6.72 12.88
N SER A 77 7.60 5.76 11.96
CA SER A 77 8.82 4.99 11.85
C SER A 77 10.02 5.82 11.42
N LEU A 78 9.85 6.73 10.45
CA LEU A 78 10.90 7.65 10.01
C LEU A 78 11.28 8.66 11.11
N ALA A 79 10.30 9.11 11.89
CA ALA A 79 10.52 10.03 13.00
C ALA A 79 11.42 9.41 14.08
N ARG A 80 11.19 8.15 14.44
CA ARG A 80 11.99 7.42 15.44
C ARG A 80 13.45 7.22 15.05
N VAL A 81 13.75 7.19 13.75
CA VAL A 81 15.12 7.11 13.22
C VAL A 81 15.64 8.46 12.75
N ARG A 82 15.01 9.56 13.21
CA ARG A 82 15.42 10.96 13.01
C ARG A 82 15.62 11.36 11.54
N ARG A 83 14.82 10.79 10.64
CA ARG A 83 14.77 11.25 9.24
C ARG A 83 13.96 12.55 9.15
N SER A 84 14.39 13.45 8.26
CA SER A 84 13.60 14.63 7.92
C SER A 84 12.45 14.20 7.02
N ALA A 85 11.20 14.26 7.49
CA ALA A 85 10.06 13.82 6.68
C ALA A 85 8.85 14.75 6.81
N ILE A 86 8.07 14.81 5.74
CA ILE A 86 6.81 15.55 5.71
C ILE A 86 5.71 14.63 5.20
N LEU A 87 4.58 14.60 5.90
CA LEU A 87 3.36 13.95 5.44
C LEU A 87 2.38 15.01 4.94
N ILE A 88 1.87 14.81 3.73
CA ILE A 88 0.89 15.69 3.11
C ILE A 88 -0.43 14.91 3.00
N ASP A 89 -1.49 15.45 3.58
CA ASP A 89 -2.79 14.80 3.70
C ASP A 89 -3.92 15.65 3.13
N SER A 90 -4.75 15.08 2.25
CA SER A 90 -5.93 15.76 1.71
C SER A 90 -7.14 15.72 2.65
N GLY A 91 -7.10 14.88 3.70
CA GLY A 91 -8.24 14.72 4.62
C GLY A 91 -9.34 13.79 4.11
N GLU A 92 -9.12 13.12 2.97
CA GLU A 92 -10.08 12.21 2.37
C GLU A 92 -9.70 10.75 2.66
N TYR A 93 -10.52 10.06 3.45
CA TYR A 93 -10.23 8.71 3.94
C TYR A 93 -11.25 7.70 3.41
N ARG A 94 -10.81 6.46 3.13
CA ARG A 94 -11.70 5.40 2.62
C ARG A 94 -12.80 5.03 3.62
N ASN A 95 -12.46 5.03 4.91
CA ASN A 95 -13.37 4.77 6.03
C ASN A 95 -13.84 6.06 6.70
N ALA A 96 -14.06 7.14 5.93
CA ALA A 96 -14.56 8.40 6.48
C ALA A 96 -16.01 8.31 6.96
N GLU A 97 -16.83 7.49 6.31
CA GLU A 97 -18.25 7.34 6.61
C GLU A 97 -18.55 6.36 7.75
N THR A 98 -17.58 5.48 8.09
CA THR A 98 -17.74 4.48 9.16
C THR A 98 -17.62 5.16 10.52
N ARG A 99 -18.51 4.81 11.45
CA ARG A 99 -18.52 5.39 12.80
C ARG A 99 -17.40 4.85 13.67
N GLU A 100 -17.18 3.55 13.61
CA GLU A 100 -16.25 2.81 14.45
C GLU A 100 -15.33 1.96 13.55
N SER A 101 -14.12 1.67 14.01
CA SER A 101 -13.19 0.74 13.37
C SER A 101 -13.00 -0.47 14.29
N HIS A 102 -13.25 -1.66 13.77
CA HIS A 102 -13.05 -2.92 14.48
C HIS A 102 -11.83 -3.67 13.96
N ASP A 103 -11.44 -4.71 14.69
CA ASP A 103 -10.27 -5.56 14.38
C ASP A 103 -8.95 -4.76 14.38
N VAL A 104 -8.87 -3.77 15.28
CA VAL A 104 -7.65 -2.99 15.54
C VAL A 104 -7.30 -3.09 17.01
N ILE A 105 -6.41 -4.01 17.37
CA ILE A 105 -6.00 -4.23 18.75
C ILE A 105 -5.53 -2.91 19.39
N GLY A 106 -6.18 -2.52 20.49
CA GLY A 106 -5.94 -1.26 21.21
C GLY A 106 -6.76 -0.06 20.71
N SER A 107 -7.56 -0.20 19.66
CA SER A 107 -8.47 0.82 19.12
C SER A 107 -9.74 0.17 18.53
N ASP A 108 -10.13 -0.98 19.04
CA ASP A 108 -11.34 -1.70 18.62
C ASP A 108 -12.59 -0.95 19.08
N GLY A 109 -13.51 -0.68 18.16
CA GLY A 109 -14.68 0.17 18.40
C GLY A 109 -14.37 1.68 18.42
N GLU A 110 -13.15 2.08 18.05
CA GLU A 110 -12.78 3.51 18.04
C GLU A 110 -13.14 4.18 16.72
N ALA A 111 -13.61 5.43 16.79
CA ALA A 111 -13.85 6.22 15.60
C ALA A 111 -12.58 6.41 14.76
N PRO A 112 -12.60 6.16 13.44
CA PRO A 112 -11.40 6.22 12.58
C PRO A 112 -10.64 7.54 12.66
N TRP A 113 -11.37 8.66 12.83
CA TRP A 113 -10.78 9.99 12.94
C TRP A 113 -10.03 10.18 14.27
N LEU A 114 -10.52 9.58 15.36
CA LEU A 114 -9.89 9.64 16.68
C LEU A 114 -8.58 8.86 16.69
N PHE A 115 -8.58 7.65 16.10
CA PHE A 115 -7.36 6.88 15.85
C PHE A 115 -6.30 7.72 15.11
N ARG A 116 -6.69 8.38 14.01
CA ARG A 116 -5.79 9.25 13.24
C ARG A 116 -5.31 10.45 14.05
N SER A 117 -6.16 11.09 14.85
CA SER A 117 -5.78 12.24 15.69
C SER A 117 -4.71 11.85 16.71
N ARG A 118 -4.97 10.77 17.47
CA ARG A 118 -4.03 10.27 18.48
C ARG A 118 -2.69 9.86 17.88
N ALA A 119 -2.70 9.21 16.71
CA ALA A 119 -1.48 8.88 15.99
C ALA A 119 -0.68 10.14 15.62
N ARG A 120 -1.34 11.22 15.15
CA ARG A 120 -0.67 12.49 14.83
C ARG A 120 -0.05 13.13 16.06
N GLU A 121 -0.78 13.19 17.16
CA GLU A 121 -0.29 13.72 18.44
C GLU A 121 0.96 12.97 18.94
N GLN A 122 0.96 11.65 18.82
CA GLN A 122 2.11 10.82 19.19
C GLN A 122 3.32 11.07 18.28
N ILE A 123 3.10 11.20 16.97
CA ILE A 123 4.17 11.40 15.98
C ILE A 123 4.77 12.80 16.09
N LEU A 124 3.98 13.83 16.38
CA LEU A 124 4.44 15.21 16.50
C LEU A 124 5.35 15.46 17.72
N ARG A 125 5.51 14.48 18.61
CA ARG A 125 6.52 14.52 19.68
C ARG A 125 7.95 14.48 19.13
N TYR A 126 8.13 14.03 17.90
CA TYR A 126 9.44 13.94 17.24
C TYR A 126 9.66 15.17 16.33
N PRO A 127 10.70 16.00 16.56
CA PRO A 127 10.84 17.29 15.87
C PRO A 127 11.34 17.19 14.42
N THR A 128 11.75 16.01 13.96
CA THR A 128 12.28 15.83 12.60
C THR A 128 11.19 15.60 11.55
N VAL A 129 9.93 15.55 11.96
CA VAL A 129 8.80 15.30 11.06
C VAL A 129 7.75 16.39 11.15
N SER A 130 7.02 16.58 10.06
CA SER A 130 5.93 17.55 9.97
C SER A 130 4.74 16.99 9.21
N LEU A 131 3.57 17.60 9.42
CA LEU A 131 2.34 17.27 8.72
C LEU A 131 1.79 18.53 8.05
N GLN A 132 1.19 18.35 6.88
CA GLN A 132 0.51 19.42 6.15
C GLN A 132 -0.84 18.94 5.63
N ASN A 133 -1.87 19.73 5.88
CA ASN A 133 -3.21 19.49 5.36
C ASN A 133 -3.36 20.18 4.01
N GLU A 134 -2.94 19.49 2.95
CA GLU A 134 -2.98 19.97 1.58
C GLU A 134 -3.14 18.78 0.62
N THR A 135 -3.65 19.02 -0.59
CA THR A 135 -3.70 18.00 -1.64
C THR A 135 -2.43 18.07 -2.50
N VAL A 136 -1.75 16.95 -2.69
CA VAL A 136 -0.66 16.85 -3.67
C VAL A 136 -1.23 16.82 -5.09
N THR A 137 -0.75 17.70 -5.95
CA THR A 137 -1.23 17.84 -7.34
C THR A 137 -0.22 17.33 -8.37
N SER A 138 1.06 17.28 -8.04
CA SER A 138 2.10 16.78 -8.94
C SER A 138 3.32 16.28 -8.18
N ILE A 139 3.96 15.24 -8.71
CA ILE A 139 5.28 14.76 -8.28
C ILE A 139 6.12 14.55 -9.53
N VAL A 140 7.31 15.14 -9.55
CA VAL A 140 8.26 14.99 -10.66
C VAL A 140 9.64 14.63 -10.13
N ARG A 141 10.39 13.86 -10.92
CA ARG A 141 11.83 13.64 -10.66
C ARG A 141 12.59 14.96 -10.83
N TYR A 142 13.66 15.12 -10.06
CA TYR A 142 14.50 16.32 -10.02
C TYR A 142 15.99 15.96 -9.93
N GLY A 143 16.85 16.84 -10.45
CA GLY A 143 18.28 16.64 -10.53
C GLY A 143 18.66 15.52 -11.50
N ASN A 144 19.62 14.67 -11.11
CA ASN A 144 20.01 13.45 -11.85
C ASN A 144 18.97 12.32 -11.78
N GLY A 145 17.72 12.61 -11.39
CA GLY A 145 16.64 11.63 -11.25
C GLY A 145 16.59 10.90 -9.91
N SER A 146 17.50 11.21 -8.97
CA SER A 146 17.57 10.62 -7.62
C SER A 146 16.69 11.31 -6.57
N SER A 147 16.07 12.44 -6.91
CA SER A 147 15.28 13.27 -5.99
C SER A 147 13.97 13.70 -6.66
N PHE A 148 13.10 14.36 -5.89
CA PHE A 148 11.74 14.68 -6.28
C PHE A 148 11.35 16.10 -5.90
N ILE A 149 10.45 16.68 -6.69
CA ILE A 149 9.68 17.88 -6.34
C ILE A 149 8.21 17.48 -6.26
N THR A 150 7.64 17.65 -5.08
CA THR A 150 6.20 17.49 -4.82
C THR A 150 5.54 18.86 -4.79
N THR A 151 4.53 19.07 -5.64
CA THR A 151 3.73 20.30 -5.68
C THR A 151 2.36 20.04 -5.05
N VAL A 152 1.90 20.96 -4.21
CA VAL A 152 0.60 20.89 -3.55
C VAL A 152 -0.38 21.91 -4.14
N SER A 153 -1.66 21.78 -3.77
CA SER A 153 -2.77 22.63 -4.23
C SER A 153 -2.54 24.14 -4.05
N SER A 154 -1.83 24.57 -3.01
CA SER A 154 -1.44 25.98 -2.80
C SER A 154 -0.35 26.49 -3.77
N GLY A 155 0.23 25.62 -4.60
CA GLY A 155 1.37 25.91 -5.45
C GLY A 155 2.74 25.79 -4.75
N ARG A 156 2.76 25.58 -3.43
CA ARG A 156 3.99 25.33 -2.67
C ARG A 156 4.68 24.05 -3.18
N LYS A 157 6.01 24.02 -3.10
CA LYS A 157 6.85 22.90 -3.56
C LYS A 157 7.72 22.38 -2.43
N TYR A 158 7.77 21.06 -2.31
CA TYR A 158 8.61 20.33 -1.35
C TYR A 158 9.64 19.50 -2.11
N LYS A 159 10.93 19.64 -1.75
CA LYS A 159 12.03 18.86 -2.33
C LYS A 159 12.38 17.70 -1.42
N SER A 160 12.36 16.48 -1.93
CA SER A 160 12.75 15.28 -1.18
C SER A 160 13.61 14.31 -1.96
N ARG A 161 14.30 13.41 -1.23
CA ARG A 161 15.08 12.32 -1.85
C ARG A 161 14.21 11.12 -2.21
N LYS A 162 13.18 10.85 -1.40
CA LYS A 162 12.30 9.68 -1.54
C LYS A 162 10.83 10.08 -1.45
N ILE A 163 9.97 9.24 -2.01
CA ILE A 163 8.51 9.36 -1.98
C ILE A 163 7.89 8.08 -1.41
N ILE A 164 6.93 8.22 -0.51
CA ILE A 164 6.05 7.13 -0.09
C ILE A 164 4.62 7.50 -0.46
N LEU A 165 3.99 6.68 -1.32
CA LEU A 165 2.60 6.84 -1.77
C LEU A 165 1.69 6.00 -0.87
N ALA A 166 0.87 6.68 -0.07
CA ALA A 166 -0.11 6.11 0.86
C ALA A 166 -1.52 6.61 0.54
N THR A 167 -1.82 6.75 -0.76
CA THR A 167 -2.99 7.47 -1.28
C THR A 167 -4.30 6.72 -1.10
N GLY A 168 -4.24 5.42 -0.81
CA GLY A 168 -5.41 4.55 -0.71
C GLY A 168 -6.14 4.36 -2.04
N ILE A 169 -7.35 3.84 -1.94
CA ILE A 169 -8.25 3.54 -3.07
C ILE A 169 -9.63 4.16 -2.84
N LYS A 170 -10.49 4.06 -3.86
CA LYS A 170 -11.90 4.41 -3.80
C LYS A 170 -12.76 3.22 -4.23
N ASP A 171 -13.82 2.96 -3.48
CA ASP A 171 -14.86 2.02 -3.87
C ASP A 171 -15.79 2.68 -4.91
N ILE A 172 -16.03 2.00 -6.03
CA ILE A 172 -16.87 2.48 -7.13
C ILE A 172 -18.31 2.01 -6.89
N LEU A 173 -19.06 2.82 -6.14
CA LEU A 173 -20.44 2.51 -5.79
C LEU A 173 -21.36 2.57 -7.04
N PRO A 174 -22.36 1.68 -7.15
CA PRO A 174 -23.35 1.72 -8.21
C PRO A 174 -24.25 2.95 -8.07
N LYS A 175 -24.95 3.30 -9.17
CA LYS A 175 -25.92 4.41 -9.19
C LYS A 175 -27.29 4.05 -8.61
N THR A 176 -27.45 2.82 -8.11
CA THR A 176 -28.70 2.36 -7.49
C THR A 176 -29.08 3.30 -6.33
N PRO A 177 -30.26 3.93 -6.37
CA PRO A 177 -30.70 4.85 -5.31
C PRO A 177 -30.61 4.21 -3.93
N GLY A 178 -30.04 4.95 -2.97
CA GLY A 178 -29.89 4.56 -1.56
C GLY A 178 -28.58 3.87 -1.21
N VAL A 179 -27.87 3.27 -2.18
CA VAL A 179 -26.60 2.56 -1.90
C VAL A 179 -25.54 3.53 -1.40
N LYS A 180 -25.42 4.71 -2.02
CA LYS A 180 -24.39 5.69 -1.64
C LYS A 180 -24.66 6.27 -0.26
N GLU A 181 -25.92 6.53 0.05
CA GLU A 181 -26.38 7.14 1.29
C GLU A 181 -26.20 6.19 2.50
N ALA A 182 -26.33 4.88 2.27
CA ALA A 182 -26.18 3.84 3.29
C ALA A 182 -24.78 3.21 3.34
N TRP A 183 -23.87 3.56 2.43
CA TRP A 183 -22.50 3.04 2.42
C TRP A 183 -21.74 3.45 3.68
N GLY A 184 -21.24 2.47 4.44
CA GLY A 184 -20.63 2.68 5.75
C GLY A 184 -21.65 2.90 6.89
N ARG A 185 -22.95 2.73 6.61
CA ARG A 185 -24.08 2.94 7.55
C ARG A 185 -25.14 1.85 7.35
N GLY A 186 -24.76 0.61 7.62
CA GLY A 186 -25.56 -0.62 7.43
C GLY A 186 -25.30 -1.34 6.09
N MET A 187 -24.53 -0.72 5.18
CA MET A 187 -24.06 -1.34 3.94
C MET A 187 -22.52 -1.30 3.88
N TYR A 188 -21.89 -2.47 3.86
CA TYR A 188 -20.43 -2.59 4.01
C TYR A 188 -19.83 -3.59 3.02
N TRP A 189 -18.50 -3.67 3.01
CA TRP A 189 -17.76 -4.61 2.16
C TRP A 189 -17.03 -5.71 2.93
N CYS A 190 -16.77 -5.50 4.22
CA CYS A 190 -15.81 -6.27 5.00
C CYS A 190 -16.52 -7.00 6.13
N VAL A 191 -16.44 -8.34 6.12
CA VAL A 191 -17.05 -9.16 7.17
C VAL A 191 -16.44 -8.86 8.54
N TRP A 192 -15.10 -8.81 8.59
CA TRP A 192 -14.36 -8.58 9.84
C TRP A 192 -14.54 -7.18 10.43
N CYS A 193 -14.90 -6.20 9.61
CA CYS A 193 -14.95 -4.81 10.02
C CYS A 193 -16.29 -4.42 10.63
N ASP A 194 -17.39 -4.99 10.13
CA ASP A 194 -18.74 -4.49 10.43
C ASP A 194 -19.78 -5.61 10.71
N SER A 195 -19.45 -6.90 10.53
CA SER A 195 -20.47 -7.95 10.66
C SER A 195 -20.75 -8.40 12.10
N TRP A 196 -19.90 -8.06 13.07
CA TRP A 196 -20.16 -8.39 14.47
C TRP A 196 -21.37 -7.62 15.00
N GLU A 197 -21.48 -6.33 14.66
CA GLU A 197 -22.57 -5.43 15.06
C GLU A 197 -23.91 -5.84 14.45
N HIS A 198 -23.89 -6.59 13.33
CA HIS A 198 -25.08 -7.04 12.62
C HIS A 198 -25.28 -8.57 12.65
N ARG A 199 -24.62 -9.28 13.58
CA ARG A 199 -24.80 -10.72 13.79
C ARG A 199 -26.25 -11.06 14.17
N ASP A 200 -26.67 -12.28 13.87
CA ASP A 200 -28.01 -12.83 14.14
C ASP A 200 -29.20 -12.08 13.50
N GLN A 201 -28.94 -11.00 12.76
CA GLN A 201 -29.94 -10.23 12.00
C GLN A 201 -30.13 -10.78 10.58
N SER A 202 -31.16 -10.29 9.88
CA SER A 202 -31.38 -10.60 8.47
C SER A 202 -30.34 -9.90 7.59
N LEU A 203 -29.56 -10.68 6.85
CA LEU A 203 -28.44 -10.17 6.05
C LEU A 203 -28.78 -10.25 4.55
N GLY A 204 -28.62 -9.13 3.86
CA GLY A 204 -28.55 -9.11 2.40
C GLY A 204 -27.09 -9.20 1.95
N ILE A 205 -26.83 -10.00 0.92
CA ILE A 205 -25.52 -9.98 0.25
C ILE A 205 -25.75 -9.60 -1.21
N ILE A 206 -25.05 -8.58 -1.71
CA ILE A 206 -25.19 -8.09 -3.08
C ILE A 206 -23.87 -8.31 -3.82
N ALA A 207 -23.89 -9.22 -4.79
CA ALA A 207 -22.79 -9.50 -5.70
C ALA A 207 -23.31 -10.31 -6.89
N SER A 208 -22.53 -10.41 -7.97
CA SER A 208 -22.88 -11.36 -9.03
C SER A 208 -22.87 -12.80 -8.49
N LEU A 209 -23.68 -13.67 -9.08
CA LEU A 209 -23.80 -15.07 -8.66
C LEU A 209 -22.43 -15.77 -8.53
N PRO A 210 -21.47 -15.64 -9.49
CA PRO A 210 -20.15 -16.25 -9.33
C PRO A 210 -19.33 -15.72 -8.14
N ASN A 211 -19.56 -14.47 -7.74
CA ASN A 211 -18.76 -13.78 -6.72
C ASN A 211 -19.41 -13.79 -5.33
N ILE A 212 -20.68 -14.17 -5.21
CA ILE A 212 -21.42 -14.09 -3.94
C ILE A 212 -21.16 -15.28 -3.01
N ILE A 213 -20.86 -16.46 -3.57
CA ILE A 213 -20.77 -17.73 -2.85
C ILE A 213 -19.69 -17.70 -1.76
N GLY A 214 -18.51 -17.16 -2.08
CA GLY A 214 -17.40 -17.06 -1.12
C GLY A 214 -17.75 -16.18 0.10
N THR A 215 -18.46 -15.07 -0.13
CA THR A 215 -18.90 -14.16 0.93
C THR A 215 -19.95 -14.81 1.84
N ILE A 216 -20.90 -15.57 1.26
CA ILE A 216 -21.91 -16.30 2.03
C ILE A 216 -21.25 -17.24 3.04
N TYR A 217 -20.23 -17.99 2.64
CA TYR A 217 -19.55 -18.91 3.55
C TYR A 217 -18.87 -18.20 4.73
N GLN A 218 -18.32 -17.01 4.50
CA GLN A 218 -17.63 -16.22 5.53
C GLN A 218 -18.56 -15.75 6.66
N VAL A 219 -19.85 -15.55 6.38
CA VAL A 219 -20.81 -15.03 7.37
C VAL A 219 -21.66 -16.10 8.04
N THR A 220 -21.52 -17.38 7.67
CA THR A 220 -22.36 -18.47 8.22
C THR A 220 -22.24 -18.64 9.74
N THR A 221 -21.17 -18.17 10.38
CA THR A 221 -21.01 -18.16 11.84
C THR A 221 -21.70 -16.97 12.50
N LEU A 222 -22.06 -15.94 11.74
CA LEU A 222 -22.65 -14.68 12.23
C LEU A 222 -24.14 -14.58 11.92
N ASN A 223 -24.58 -14.97 10.72
CA ASN A 223 -25.97 -14.80 10.28
C ASN A 223 -26.54 -16.12 9.74
N LYS A 224 -27.83 -16.34 10.01
CA LYS A 224 -28.59 -17.52 9.52
C LYS A 224 -29.70 -17.16 8.54
N ASP A 225 -30.29 -15.97 8.65
CA ASP A 225 -31.22 -15.41 7.66
C ASP A 225 -30.41 -14.61 6.63
N ILE A 226 -30.14 -15.23 5.48
CA ILE A 226 -29.35 -14.64 4.41
C ILE A 226 -30.15 -14.68 3.11
N ILE A 227 -30.24 -13.54 2.42
CA ILE A 227 -30.65 -13.48 1.02
C ILE A 227 -29.48 -12.99 0.16
N ALA A 228 -29.19 -13.77 -0.87
CA ALA A 228 -28.20 -13.47 -1.89
C ALA A 228 -28.86 -12.75 -3.07
N PHE A 229 -28.70 -11.44 -3.15
CA PHE A 229 -29.21 -10.61 -4.25
C PHE A 229 -28.20 -10.60 -5.39
N VAL A 230 -28.55 -11.27 -6.50
CA VAL A 230 -27.65 -11.48 -7.63
C VAL A 230 -28.04 -10.66 -8.87
N ASN A 231 -29.10 -9.87 -8.81
CA ASN A 231 -29.41 -8.78 -9.75
C ASN A 231 -29.30 -9.18 -11.25
N GLY A 232 -30.02 -10.22 -11.64
CA GLY A 232 -30.07 -10.72 -13.01
C GLY A 232 -28.89 -11.59 -13.42
N THR A 233 -27.92 -11.84 -12.53
CA THR A 233 -26.72 -12.62 -12.85
C THR A 233 -26.86 -14.12 -12.58
N ASP A 234 -27.99 -14.61 -12.09
CA ASP A 234 -28.30 -16.04 -12.15
C ASP A 234 -28.77 -16.42 -13.55
N THR A 235 -27.77 -16.63 -14.43
CA THR A 235 -27.92 -17.05 -15.82
C THR A 235 -27.32 -18.44 -16.01
N GLU A 236 -27.75 -19.17 -17.04
CA GLU A 236 -27.21 -20.50 -17.35
C GLU A 236 -25.68 -20.50 -17.47
N ALA A 237 -25.10 -19.46 -18.08
CA ALA A 237 -23.65 -19.31 -18.22
C ALA A 237 -22.94 -19.18 -16.86
N ASN A 238 -23.48 -18.37 -15.95
CA ASN A 238 -22.91 -18.20 -14.62
C ASN A 238 -23.10 -19.44 -13.74
N GLN A 239 -24.24 -20.13 -13.87
CA GLN A 239 -24.44 -21.42 -13.21
C GLN A 239 -23.46 -22.48 -13.72
N ALA A 240 -23.23 -22.56 -15.04
CA ALA A 240 -22.26 -23.48 -15.63
C ALA A 240 -20.83 -23.19 -15.14
N PHE A 241 -20.45 -21.91 -15.09
CA PHE A 241 -19.17 -21.47 -14.52
C PHE A 241 -19.01 -21.89 -13.05
N LEU A 242 -20.04 -21.66 -12.21
CA LEU A 242 -20.01 -22.08 -10.82
C LEU A 242 -20.00 -23.60 -10.64
N ASN A 243 -20.72 -24.35 -11.47
CA ASN A 243 -20.70 -25.81 -11.42
C ASN A 243 -19.30 -26.36 -11.71
N ALA A 244 -18.53 -25.70 -12.58
CA ALA A 244 -17.15 -26.08 -12.89
C ALA A 244 -16.15 -25.66 -11.80
N THR A 245 -16.31 -24.47 -11.21
CA THR A 245 -15.32 -23.89 -10.28
C THR A 245 -15.61 -24.17 -8.80
N THR A 246 -16.88 -24.29 -8.43
CA THR A 246 -17.35 -24.54 -7.06
C THR A 246 -18.38 -25.68 -7.06
N PRO A 247 -17.94 -26.95 -7.19
CA PRO A 247 -18.85 -28.09 -7.22
C PRO A 247 -19.76 -28.12 -5.99
N SER A 248 -21.03 -28.49 -6.19
CA SER A 248 -22.06 -28.58 -5.13
C SER A 248 -22.50 -27.26 -4.49
N TRP A 249 -22.19 -26.10 -5.08
CA TRP A 249 -22.62 -24.81 -4.53
C TRP A 249 -24.13 -24.73 -4.30
N GLN A 250 -24.99 -25.23 -5.20
CA GLN A 250 -26.45 -25.21 -4.99
C GLN A 250 -26.86 -26.05 -3.77
N LYS A 251 -26.26 -27.23 -3.60
CA LYS A 251 -26.53 -28.10 -2.44
C LYS A 251 -26.11 -27.42 -1.14
N ASN A 252 -25.00 -26.68 -1.17
CA ASN A 252 -24.55 -25.92 -0.01
C ASN A 252 -25.49 -24.74 0.28
N MET A 253 -25.93 -23.99 -0.73
CA MET A 253 -26.91 -22.90 -0.54
C MET A 253 -28.22 -23.44 0.05
N ALA A 254 -28.72 -24.58 -0.45
CA ALA A 254 -29.91 -25.23 0.08
C ALA A 254 -29.73 -25.70 1.53
N LYS A 255 -28.58 -26.29 1.89
CA LYS A 255 -28.26 -26.69 3.28
C LYS A 255 -28.17 -25.50 4.22
N LEU A 256 -27.61 -24.40 3.75
CA LEU A 256 -27.49 -23.14 4.49
C LEU A 256 -28.81 -22.36 4.51
N ARG A 257 -29.83 -22.78 3.74
CA ARG A 257 -31.11 -22.11 3.57
C ARG A 257 -30.98 -20.67 3.05
N VAL A 258 -29.98 -20.43 2.21
CA VAL A 258 -29.79 -19.13 1.57
C VAL A 258 -30.68 -19.04 0.35
N ALA A 259 -31.58 -18.05 0.32
CA ALA A 259 -32.37 -17.78 -0.87
C ALA A 259 -31.57 -16.93 -1.86
N ILE A 260 -31.69 -17.27 -3.14
CA ILE A 260 -31.09 -16.51 -4.24
C ILE A 260 -32.18 -15.64 -4.85
N GLU A 261 -32.02 -14.33 -4.73
CA GLU A 261 -32.92 -13.33 -5.32
C GLU A 261 -32.29 -12.80 -6.61
N ASN A 262 -32.80 -13.25 -7.75
CA ASN A 262 -32.27 -12.89 -9.05
C ASN A 262 -32.93 -11.65 -9.67
N ARG A 263 -34.04 -11.16 -9.12
CA ARG A 263 -34.68 -9.96 -9.67
C ARG A 263 -33.78 -8.74 -9.49
N THR A 264 -33.91 -7.79 -10.41
CA THR A 264 -33.12 -6.56 -10.40
C THR A 264 -33.58 -5.65 -9.27
N ILE A 265 -32.62 -5.14 -8.49
CA ILE A 265 -32.86 -4.13 -7.47
C ILE A 265 -33.08 -2.78 -8.15
N GLU A 266 -34.23 -2.17 -7.89
CA GLU A 266 -34.55 -0.82 -8.35
C GLU A 266 -34.00 0.24 -7.39
N SER A 267 -34.21 0.08 -6.09
CA SER A 267 -33.72 0.99 -5.05
C SER A 267 -33.62 0.30 -3.69
N ILE A 268 -32.87 0.91 -2.77
CA ILE A 268 -32.78 0.48 -1.37
C ILE A 268 -33.10 1.68 -0.48
N GLU A 269 -34.07 1.56 0.40
CA GLU A 269 -34.47 2.61 1.33
C GLU A 269 -34.09 2.22 2.76
N ARG A 270 -33.41 3.09 3.50
CA ARG A 270 -33.11 2.87 4.93
C ARG A 270 -34.28 3.39 5.76
N LEU A 271 -35.04 2.48 6.35
CA LEU A 271 -36.24 2.76 7.15
C LEU A 271 -35.90 3.02 8.62
N GLN A 272 -34.86 2.37 9.14
CA GLN A 272 -34.41 2.53 10.53
C GLN A 272 -32.89 2.68 10.57
N ASP A 273 -32.44 3.58 11.45
CA ASP A 273 -31.02 3.86 11.66
C ASP A 273 -30.48 3.04 12.86
N GLY A 274 -29.63 2.06 12.56
CA GLY A 274 -28.96 1.21 13.54
C GLY A 274 -28.02 1.97 14.49
N SER A 275 -27.62 3.20 14.17
CA SER A 275 -26.87 4.06 15.11
C SER A 275 -27.73 4.63 16.22
N THR A 276 -29.05 4.72 15.99
CA THR A 276 -30.03 5.20 16.97
C THR A 276 -30.66 4.03 17.72
N VAL A 277 -30.94 2.94 17.01
CA VAL A 277 -31.50 1.72 17.59
C VAL A 277 -30.36 0.70 17.71
N ARG A 278 -29.58 0.80 18.80
CA ARG A 278 -28.45 -0.09 19.11
C ARG A 278 -28.51 -0.64 20.53
N ASN A 279 -27.84 -1.76 20.75
CA ASN A 279 -27.52 -2.26 22.07
C ASN A 279 -26.12 -1.78 22.47
N GLU A 280 -26.05 -0.80 23.37
CA GLU A 280 -24.79 -0.23 23.86
C GLU A 280 -23.90 -1.23 24.62
N THR A 281 -24.48 -2.31 25.15
CA THR A 281 -23.71 -3.30 25.91
C THR A 281 -23.10 -4.37 25.01
N SER A 282 -23.85 -4.83 24.01
CA SER A 282 -23.43 -5.92 23.13
C SER A 282 -22.95 -5.48 21.74
N GLY A 283 -23.03 -4.17 21.45
CA GLY A 283 -22.60 -3.55 20.20
C GLY A 283 -23.55 -3.77 19.02
N GLU A 284 -24.69 -4.44 19.19
CA GLU A 284 -25.60 -4.72 18.08
C GLU A 284 -26.28 -3.45 17.56
N GLU A 285 -26.34 -3.31 16.24
CA GLU A 285 -26.94 -2.18 15.55
C GLU A 285 -28.10 -2.66 14.68
N TYR A 286 -29.31 -2.16 14.95
CA TYR A 286 -30.53 -2.65 14.32
C TYR A 286 -30.97 -1.70 13.22
N ASP A 287 -30.31 -1.80 12.07
CA ASP A 287 -30.77 -1.16 10.84
C ASP A 287 -31.99 -1.89 10.25
N ILE A 288 -32.82 -1.18 9.48
CA ILE A 288 -33.85 -1.80 8.63
C ILE A 288 -33.79 -1.14 7.27
N PHE A 289 -33.62 -1.96 6.24
CA PHE A 289 -33.61 -1.54 4.85
C PHE A 289 -34.71 -2.25 4.07
N ARG A 290 -35.40 -1.51 3.22
CA ARG A 290 -36.33 -2.03 2.22
C ARG A 290 -35.66 -2.06 0.85
N VAL A 291 -35.52 -3.26 0.30
CA VAL A 291 -35.11 -3.49 -1.09
C VAL A 291 -36.35 -3.46 -1.96
N ASN A 292 -36.42 -2.50 -2.87
CA ASN A 292 -37.47 -2.43 -3.89
C ASN A 292 -36.96 -3.11 -5.17
N LEU A 293 -37.68 -4.13 -5.64
CA LEU A 293 -37.38 -4.85 -6.87
C LEU A 293 -38.21 -4.30 -8.03
N GLN A 294 -37.72 -4.45 -9.27
CA GLN A 294 -38.37 -3.89 -10.46
C GLN A 294 -39.80 -4.41 -10.73
N ASP A 295 -40.20 -5.54 -10.14
CA ASP A 295 -41.56 -6.08 -10.26
C ASP A 295 -42.53 -5.53 -9.19
N GLY A 296 -42.07 -4.58 -8.38
CA GLY A 296 -42.83 -3.98 -7.27
C GLY A 296 -42.73 -4.77 -5.95
N THR A 297 -42.04 -5.92 -5.93
CA THR A 297 -41.81 -6.66 -4.69
C THR A 297 -40.89 -5.90 -3.74
N GLN A 298 -41.18 -5.96 -2.45
CA GLN A 298 -40.39 -5.35 -1.40
C GLN A 298 -39.86 -6.42 -0.44
N ILE A 299 -38.57 -6.35 -0.11
CA ILE A 299 -37.90 -7.29 0.81
C ILE A 299 -37.12 -6.48 1.84
N GLU A 300 -37.32 -6.77 3.12
CA GLU A 300 -36.56 -6.12 4.18
C GLU A 300 -35.30 -6.90 4.57
N ARG A 301 -34.19 -6.21 4.88
CA ARG A 301 -32.95 -6.74 5.45
C ARG A 301 -32.46 -5.82 6.57
N GLY A 302 -31.78 -6.37 7.57
CA GLY A 302 -31.14 -5.60 8.64
C GLY A 302 -29.83 -4.95 8.19
N ALA A 303 -28.99 -5.66 7.44
CA ALA A 303 -27.72 -5.11 6.95
C ALA A 303 -27.37 -5.67 5.57
N PHE A 304 -26.35 -5.09 4.93
CA PHE A 304 -25.80 -5.62 3.69
C PHE A 304 -24.29 -5.77 3.66
N LEU A 305 -23.86 -6.84 3.00
CA LEU A 305 -22.50 -6.98 2.47
C LEU A 305 -22.49 -6.89 0.95
N MET A 306 -21.56 -6.13 0.39
CA MET A 306 -21.40 -6.00 -1.05
C MET A 306 -19.96 -5.76 -1.44
N SER A 307 -19.60 -6.24 -2.62
CA SER A 307 -18.27 -6.03 -3.20
C SER A 307 -18.39 -5.24 -4.48
N PHE A 308 -17.80 -4.04 -4.49
CA PHE A 308 -17.72 -3.20 -5.67
C PHE A 308 -16.31 -3.13 -6.25
N PRO A 309 -16.18 -2.82 -7.55
CA PRO A 309 -14.92 -2.45 -8.16
C PRO A 309 -14.24 -1.32 -7.39
N LYS A 310 -12.92 -1.29 -7.45
CA LYS A 310 -12.08 -0.33 -6.74
C LYS A 310 -11.15 0.34 -7.75
N CYS A 311 -10.82 1.60 -7.54
CA CYS A 311 -9.79 2.29 -8.30
C CYS A 311 -8.80 3.00 -7.39
N GLN A 312 -7.62 3.34 -7.92
CA GLN A 312 -6.68 4.20 -7.19
C GLN A 312 -7.33 5.53 -6.84
N ARG A 313 -7.07 6.02 -5.61
CA ARG A 313 -7.45 7.39 -5.26
C ARG A 313 -6.66 8.41 -6.07
N SER A 314 -5.44 8.05 -6.46
CA SER A 314 -4.51 8.94 -7.15
C SER A 314 -3.57 8.16 -8.06
N TYR A 315 -3.29 8.75 -9.23
CA TYR A 315 -2.36 8.21 -10.24
C TYR A 315 -1.03 8.98 -10.30
N LEU A 316 -0.71 9.77 -9.27
CA LEU A 316 0.50 10.61 -9.21
C LEU A 316 1.80 9.81 -9.44
N GLY A 317 1.84 8.54 -9.03
CA GLY A 317 3.01 7.69 -9.17
C GLY A 317 3.44 7.43 -10.63
N SER A 318 2.49 7.47 -11.59
CA SER A 318 2.76 7.17 -13.01
C SER A 318 3.89 8.03 -13.59
N LYS A 319 3.91 9.34 -13.26
CA LYS A 319 4.92 10.30 -13.73
C LYS A 319 6.31 10.09 -13.14
N ILE A 320 6.43 9.27 -12.09
CA ILE A 320 7.70 8.97 -11.41
C ILE A 320 8.12 7.50 -11.56
N GLY A 321 7.50 6.78 -12.52
CA GLY A 321 7.88 5.42 -12.90
C GLY A 321 7.18 4.32 -12.11
N VAL A 322 6.13 4.65 -11.37
CA VAL A 322 5.28 3.64 -10.72
C VAL A 322 4.35 3.00 -11.75
N GLN A 323 4.30 1.68 -11.74
CA GLN A 323 3.39 0.89 -12.57
C GLN A 323 2.18 0.46 -11.75
N LEU A 324 1.06 0.19 -12.44
CA LEU A 324 -0.14 -0.36 -11.84
C LEU A 324 -0.39 -1.78 -12.34
N ILE A 325 -0.91 -2.62 -11.45
CA ILE A 325 -1.50 -3.93 -11.74
C ILE A 325 -2.89 -3.95 -11.10
N ASP A 326 -3.93 -4.23 -11.88
CA ASP A 326 -5.33 -4.29 -11.42
C ASP A 326 -5.76 -3.09 -10.55
N GLU A 327 -5.52 -1.86 -11.03
CA GLU A 327 -5.82 -0.62 -10.31
C GLU A 327 -5.10 -0.50 -8.96
N ARG A 328 -3.95 -1.16 -8.79
CA ARG A 328 -3.08 -1.08 -7.60
C ARG A 328 -1.64 -0.76 -7.96
N ILE A 329 -0.96 -0.01 -7.10
CA ILE A 329 0.47 0.28 -7.23
C ILE A 329 1.23 -1.04 -7.15
N GLN A 330 1.90 -1.41 -8.24
CA GLN A 330 2.74 -2.59 -8.27
C GLN A 330 3.93 -2.37 -7.33
N VAL A 331 4.09 -3.27 -6.36
CA VAL A 331 5.19 -3.24 -5.40
C VAL A 331 5.92 -4.57 -5.32
N ASP A 332 7.19 -4.51 -4.94
CA ASP A 332 7.94 -5.67 -4.46
C ASP A 332 7.44 -6.04 -3.04
N PRO A 333 6.82 -7.21 -2.83
CA PRO A 333 6.28 -7.60 -1.53
C PRO A 333 7.34 -7.68 -0.42
N SER A 334 8.63 -7.85 -0.76
CA SER A 334 9.72 -7.96 0.20
C SER A 334 10.09 -6.62 0.86
N ASN A 335 9.75 -5.49 0.25
CA ASN A 335 10.18 -4.16 0.72
C ASN A 335 9.21 -3.01 0.42
N MET A 336 8.08 -3.27 -0.24
CA MET A 336 7.04 -2.31 -0.67
C MET A 336 7.49 -1.28 -1.73
N ARG A 337 8.66 -1.46 -2.34
CA ARG A 337 9.18 -0.53 -3.35
C ARG A 337 8.36 -0.65 -4.63
N ALA A 338 7.97 0.49 -5.19
CA ALA A 338 7.19 0.60 -6.43
C ALA A 338 8.03 1.09 -7.62
N ALA A 339 9.04 1.92 -7.35
CA ALA A 339 9.99 2.40 -8.35
C ALA A 339 11.28 2.85 -7.66
N LEU A 340 12.29 3.28 -8.42
CA LEU A 340 13.52 3.83 -7.84
C LEU A 340 13.21 5.06 -6.97
N GLY A 341 13.44 4.93 -5.66
CA GLY A 341 13.19 5.97 -4.66
C GLY A 341 11.71 6.17 -4.29
N VAL A 342 10.81 5.26 -4.70
CA VAL A 342 9.36 5.37 -4.49
C VAL A 342 8.79 4.07 -3.91
N TRP A 343 7.94 4.18 -2.89
CA TRP A 343 7.20 3.06 -2.30
C TRP A 343 5.69 3.28 -2.43
N GLY A 344 4.93 2.19 -2.52
CA GLY A 344 3.46 2.19 -2.45
C GLY A 344 3.01 1.38 -1.24
N ILE A 345 2.13 1.93 -0.40
CA ILE A 345 1.73 1.30 0.87
C ILE A 345 0.23 1.42 1.15
N GLY A 346 -0.25 0.62 2.11
CA GLY A 346 -1.66 0.54 2.46
C GLY A 346 -2.50 0.06 1.30
N ASP A 347 -3.78 0.43 1.29
CA ASP A 347 -4.71 -0.01 0.26
C ASP A 347 -4.27 0.37 -1.16
N ALA A 348 -3.38 1.35 -1.36
CA ALA A 348 -2.93 1.71 -2.70
C ALA A 348 -2.15 0.59 -3.40
N ASN A 349 -1.54 -0.33 -2.65
CA ASN A 349 -0.55 -1.27 -3.17
C ASN A 349 -1.15 -2.60 -3.68
N SER A 350 -0.35 -3.37 -4.45
CA SER A 350 -0.76 -4.59 -5.17
C SER A 350 -0.78 -5.88 -4.37
N ASP A 351 -0.48 -5.89 -3.07
CA ASP A 351 -0.60 -7.08 -2.21
C ASP A 351 -2.05 -7.47 -1.89
N GLY A 352 -3.01 -6.64 -2.31
CA GLY A 352 -4.44 -6.94 -2.26
C GLY A 352 -5.06 -6.90 -0.85
N THR A 353 -4.28 -6.60 0.19
CA THR A 353 -4.76 -6.66 1.58
C THR A 353 -5.20 -5.28 2.06
N THR A 354 -6.51 -5.10 2.25
CA THR A 354 -7.08 -3.79 2.66
C THR A 354 -7.70 -3.84 4.05
N ASN A 355 -6.89 -3.61 5.08
CA ASN A 355 -7.33 -3.38 6.45
C ASN A 355 -6.31 -2.49 7.18
N ILE A 356 -6.68 -1.96 8.36
CA ILE A 356 -5.86 -1.00 9.11
C ILE A 356 -4.53 -1.64 9.55
N LEU A 357 -4.54 -2.86 10.07
CA LEU A 357 -3.33 -3.54 10.54
C LEU A 357 -2.30 -3.75 9.42
N HIS A 358 -2.78 -4.15 8.24
CA HIS A 358 -1.96 -4.31 7.06
C HIS A 358 -1.44 -2.96 6.54
N ALA A 359 -2.27 -1.92 6.57
CA ALA A 359 -1.84 -0.55 6.26
C ALA A 359 -0.69 -0.10 7.19
N LEU A 360 -0.80 -0.36 8.49
CA LEU A 360 0.27 -0.09 9.46
C LEU A 360 1.54 -0.89 9.14
N TYR A 361 1.41 -2.19 8.84
CA TYR A 361 2.53 -3.07 8.48
C TYR A 361 3.27 -2.60 7.23
N SER A 362 2.55 -2.38 6.12
CA SER A 362 3.16 -1.95 4.86
C SER A 362 3.86 -0.59 4.99
N GLY A 363 3.26 0.35 5.74
CA GLY A 363 3.89 1.63 6.08
C GLY A 363 5.17 1.48 6.89
N LYS A 364 5.17 0.61 7.91
CA LYS A 364 6.36 0.27 8.69
C LYS A 364 7.44 -0.32 7.78
N LYS A 365 7.09 -1.30 6.97
CA LYS A 365 8.01 -2.01 6.09
C LYS A 365 8.69 -1.05 5.10
N ALA A 366 7.91 -0.25 4.37
CA ALA A 366 8.46 0.74 3.44
C ALA A 366 9.43 1.71 4.12
N SER A 367 9.07 2.22 5.30
CA SER A 367 9.91 3.18 6.02
C SER A 367 11.28 2.61 6.45
N VAL A 368 11.34 1.33 6.81
CA VAL A 368 12.58 0.66 7.18
C VAL A 368 13.51 0.57 5.96
N TYR A 369 13.00 0.11 4.83
CA TYR A 369 13.80 0.00 3.61
C TYR A 369 14.20 1.36 3.04
N ALA A 370 13.30 2.35 3.07
CA ALA A 370 13.63 3.72 2.70
C ALA A 370 14.75 4.29 3.59
N HIS A 371 14.71 4.04 4.90
CA HIS A 371 15.76 4.46 5.82
C HIS A 371 17.11 3.79 5.50
N ILE A 372 17.12 2.47 5.26
CA ILE A 372 18.33 1.71 4.92
C ILE A 372 18.96 2.27 3.65
N GLU A 373 18.16 2.47 2.60
CA GLU A 373 18.63 3.03 1.34
C GLU A 373 19.24 4.42 1.52
N LEU A 374 18.53 5.32 2.22
CA LEU A 374 19.05 6.65 2.55
C LEU A 374 20.34 6.59 3.37
N ALA A 375 20.48 5.62 4.29
CA ALA A 375 21.69 5.45 5.09
C ALA A 375 22.87 4.98 4.22
N THR A 376 22.63 4.01 3.33
CA THR A 376 23.64 3.52 2.38
C THR A 376 24.10 4.62 1.42
N GLU A 377 23.17 5.42 0.89
CA GLU A 377 23.50 6.59 0.06
C GLU A 377 24.33 7.64 0.83
N ASN A 378 23.99 7.88 2.10
CA ASN A 378 24.76 8.79 2.96
C ASN A 378 26.17 8.24 3.23
N ALA A 379 26.32 6.93 3.42
CA ALA A 379 27.62 6.30 3.61
C ALA A 379 28.48 6.39 2.34
N ALA A 380 27.91 6.06 1.17
CA ALA A 380 28.60 6.14 -0.11
C ALA A 380 29.07 7.57 -0.43
N SER A 381 28.22 8.58 -0.23
CA SER A 381 28.60 9.99 -0.47
C SER A 381 29.70 10.50 0.46
N ARG A 382 29.82 9.98 1.69
CA ARG A 382 30.94 10.32 2.59
C ARG A 382 32.27 9.77 2.10
N VAL A 383 32.28 8.55 1.56
CA VAL A 383 33.48 7.94 0.97
C VAL A 383 33.94 8.75 -0.24
N LEU A 384 33.00 9.15 -1.11
CA LEU A 384 33.31 9.97 -2.29
C LEU A 384 33.91 11.33 -1.91
N LYS A 385 33.31 12.04 -0.95
CA LYS A 385 33.85 13.33 -0.47
C LYS A 385 35.25 13.20 0.12
N ARG A 386 35.51 12.11 0.85
CA ARG A 386 36.83 11.83 1.41
C ARG A 386 37.86 11.56 0.31
N SER A 387 37.49 10.78 -0.71
CA SER A 387 38.39 10.54 -1.85
C SER A 387 38.70 11.81 -2.65
N GLU A 388 37.73 12.72 -2.81
CA GLU A 388 37.99 14.02 -3.44
C GLU A 388 38.95 14.87 -2.60
N SER A 389 38.74 14.96 -1.28
CA SER A 389 39.66 15.71 -0.41
C SER A 389 41.07 15.13 -0.40
N GLU A 390 41.22 13.80 -0.43
CA GLU A 390 42.52 13.13 -0.52
C GLU A 390 43.22 13.46 -1.85
N ILE A 391 42.50 13.46 -2.97
CA ILE A 391 43.03 13.87 -4.28
C ILE A 391 43.47 15.33 -4.29
N PHE A 392 42.68 16.24 -3.72
CA PHE A 392 43.07 17.66 -3.65
C PHE A 392 44.31 17.88 -2.79
N GLN A 393 44.42 17.15 -1.68
CA GLN A 393 45.58 17.23 -0.81
C GLN A 393 46.85 16.68 -1.49
N ASP A 394 46.74 15.59 -2.25
CA ASP A 394 47.85 15.06 -3.02
C ASP A 394 48.28 16.02 -4.13
N MET A 395 47.33 16.69 -4.81
CA MET A 395 47.63 17.71 -5.82
C MET A 395 48.35 18.94 -5.23
N ASP A 396 47.94 19.39 -4.05
CA ASP A 396 48.60 20.50 -3.35
C ASP A 396 50.03 20.12 -2.93
N ASN A 397 50.21 18.90 -2.39
CA ASN A 397 51.54 18.39 -2.04
C ASN A 397 52.45 18.25 -3.28
N ASP A 398 51.91 17.77 -4.41
CA ASP A 398 52.65 17.68 -5.67
C ASP A 398 53.06 19.06 -6.19
N LEU A 399 52.19 20.07 -6.08
CA LEU A 399 52.51 21.45 -6.41
C LEU A 399 53.62 22.01 -5.51
N GLU A 400 53.52 21.82 -4.19
CA GLU A 400 54.56 22.26 -3.25
C GLU A 400 55.91 21.60 -3.54
N ASN A 401 55.93 20.30 -3.83
CA ASN A 401 57.13 19.57 -4.22
C ASN A 401 57.72 20.08 -5.53
N LEU A 402 56.88 20.41 -6.52
CA LEU A 402 57.32 20.97 -7.80
C LEU A 402 57.94 22.36 -7.61
N TRP A 403 57.31 23.22 -6.80
CA TRP A 403 57.84 24.53 -6.41
C TRP A 403 59.16 24.44 -5.64
N ALA A 404 59.32 23.46 -4.75
CA ALA A 404 60.58 23.21 -4.05
C ALA A 404 61.68 22.82 -5.03
N SER A 405 61.40 21.93 -5.97
CA SER A 405 62.37 21.47 -6.99
C SER A 405 62.83 22.59 -7.95
N LEU A 406 61.96 23.57 -8.20
CA LEU A 406 62.27 24.75 -9.02
C LEU A 406 63.12 25.79 -8.28
N LYS A 407 63.09 25.81 -6.94
CA LYS A 407 63.97 26.67 -6.12
C LYS A 407 65.40 26.12 -6.02
N ASP A 408 65.56 24.80 -6.07
CA ASP A 408 66.87 24.15 -6.04
C ASP A 408 67.63 24.21 -7.38
N THR A 409 67.01 24.75 -8.44
CA THR A 409 67.58 24.87 -9.80
C THR A 409 67.92 26.30 -10.22
N THR A 410 67.81 27.27 -9.31
CA THR A 410 68.28 28.66 -9.47
C THR A 410 69.37 28.96 -8.46
#